data_AF-A0A447U948-F1
#
_entry.id   AF-A0A447U948-F1
#
_cell.length_a   1.000
_cell.length_b   1.000
_cell.length_c   1.000
_cell.angle_alpha   90.00
_cell.angle_beta   90.00
_cell.angle_gamma   90.00
#
_symmetry.space_group_name_H-M   'P 1'
#
loop_
_entity.id
_entity.type
_entity.pdbx_description
1 polymer ?
#
loop_
_entity_poly.entity_id
_entity_poly.type
_entity_poly.pdbx_seq_one_letter_code
_entity_poly.pdbx_strand_id
1 'polypeptide(L)'
;MKMTPAAPRRPPSVNLFSAVRHNYFRLYFHYMYFNIARILYLQVDNVFGLFLLFPSIVAGTITLGLMTQITNVFGQVRGSFQYLINSWTTLVELMSIYKRLRSFERQFGMVSQFRK
;
A
#
# COMPACT_ATOMS: atom_id res chain seq x y z
N MET A 1 36.89 48.64 -22.29
CA MET A 1 36.60 47.95 -21.01
C MET A 1 35.11 47.60 -20.99
N LYS A 2 34.71 46.37 -21.37
CA LYS A 2 33.31 45.92 -21.35
C LYS A 2 33.14 44.96 -20.17
N MET A 3 32.42 45.39 -19.14
CA MET A 3 31.95 44.52 -18.07
C MET A 3 30.65 43.87 -18.55
N THR A 4 30.70 42.60 -18.92
CA THR A 4 29.50 41.78 -19.17
C THR A 4 28.94 41.34 -17.81
N PRO A 5 27.65 41.57 -17.50
CA PRO A 5 27.08 41.13 -16.23
C PRO A 5 26.91 39.61 -16.22
N ALA A 6 27.36 38.96 -15.16
CA ALA A 6 27.21 37.52 -14.96
C ALA A 6 25.72 37.16 -14.84
N ALA A 7 25.22 36.33 -15.76
CA ALA A 7 23.85 35.83 -15.72
C ALA A 7 23.62 34.99 -14.44
N PRO A 8 22.45 35.10 -13.78
CA PRO A 8 22.16 34.31 -12.59
C PRO A 8 22.09 32.82 -12.94
N ARG A 9 23.00 32.01 -12.37
CA ARG A 9 22.94 30.54 -12.42
C ARG A 9 21.74 30.05 -11.61
N ARG A 10 20.55 30.04 -12.20
CA ARG A 10 19.44 29.23 -11.67
C ARG A 10 19.77 27.77 -12.00
N PRO A 11 19.93 26.87 -11.02
CA PRO A 11 20.07 25.45 -11.34
C PRO A 11 18.83 25.01 -12.11
N PRO A 12 18.94 24.09 -13.10
CA PRO A 12 17.79 23.59 -13.83
C PRO A 12 16.84 22.94 -12.83
N SER A 13 15.76 23.62 -12.47
CA SER A 13 14.75 23.15 -11.52
C SER A 13 14.21 21.78 -11.91
N VAL A 14 14.19 21.47 -13.21
CA VAL A 14 13.82 20.19 -13.80
C VAL A 14 14.52 18.97 -13.21
N ASN A 15 15.78 19.07 -12.77
CA ASN A 15 16.53 17.93 -12.23
C ASN A 15 16.21 17.65 -10.75
N LEU A 16 15.87 18.69 -9.98
CA LEU A 16 15.49 18.55 -8.56
C LEU A 16 14.06 17.99 -8.43
N PHE A 17 13.16 18.32 -9.34
CA PHE A 17 11.80 17.77 -9.39
C PHE A 17 11.73 16.32 -9.89
N SER A 18 12.76 15.81 -10.58
CA SER A 18 12.80 14.43 -11.08
C SER A 18 12.74 13.38 -9.96
N ALA A 19 13.46 13.62 -8.85
CA ALA A 19 13.49 12.73 -7.69
C ALA A 19 12.13 12.69 -6.96
N VAL A 20 11.45 13.84 -6.86
CA VAL A 20 10.09 13.94 -6.29
C VAL A 20 9.08 13.25 -7.22
N ARG A 21 9.20 13.46 -8.54
CA ARG A 21 8.32 12.87 -9.56
C ARG A 21 8.42 11.34 -9.59
N HIS A 22 9.63 10.77 -9.49
CA HIS A 22 9.81 9.31 -9.41
C HIS A 22 9.17 8.70 -8.15
N ASN A 23 9.29 9.40 -7.00
CA ASN A 23 8.65 8.97 -5.76
C ASN A 23 7.11 9.05 -5.86
N TYR A 24 6.59 10.14 -6.44
CA TYR A 24 5.17 10.33 -6.73
C TYR A 24 4.61 9.26 -7.68
N PHE A 25 5.31 8.96 -8.77
CA PHE A 25 4.88 7.94 -9.73
C PHE A 25 4.80 6.56 -9.11
N ARG A 26 5.76 6.21 -8.24
CA ARG A 26 5.75 4.93 -7.54
C ARG A 26 4.57 4.83 -6.59
N LEU A 27 4.26 5.90 -5.85
CA LEU A 27 3.09 5.95 -4.96
C LEU A 27 1.78 5.86 -5.76
N TYR A 28 1.66 6.60 -6.86
CA TYR A 28 0.45 6.63 -7.69
C TYR A 28 0.17 5.30 -8.41
N PHE A 29 1.23 4.62 -8.89
CA PHE A 29 1.12 3.25 -9.42
C PHE A 29 0.53 2.31 -8.36
N HIS A 30 1.02 2.35 -7.12
CA HIS A 30 0.46 1.53 -6.05
C HIS A 30 -1.00 1.86 -5.80
N TYR A 31 -1.41 3.14 -5.79
CA TYR A 31 -2.82 3.50 -5.62
C TYR A 31 -3.74 2.95 -6.71
N MET A 32 -3.33 2.96 -7.99
CA MET A 32 -4.20 2.57 -9.10
C MET A 32 -4.39 1.05 -9.20
N TYR A 33 -3.31 0.26 -9.19
CA TYR A 33 -3.42 -1.21 -9.24
C TYR A 33 -4.08 -1.76 -7.98
N PHE A 34 -3.79 -1.15 -6.83
CA PHE A 34 -4.34 -1.59 -5.57
C PHE A 34 -5.85 -1.33 -5.46
N ASN A 35 -6.35 -0.18 -5.95
CA ASN A 35 -7.79 0.07 -5.92
C ASN A 35 -8.56 -0.96 -6.75
N ILE A 36 -8.07 -1.27 -7.95
CA ILE A 36 -8.70 -2.25 -8.84
C ILE A 36 -8.64 -3.65 -8.19
N ALA A 37 -7.47 -4.07 -7.72
CA ALA A 37 -7.31 -5.37 -7.05
C ALA A 37 -8.16 -5.49 -5.78
N ARG A 38 -8.25 -4.42 -4.98
CA ARG A 38 -9.09 -4.35 -3.78
C ARG A 38 -10.56 -4.49 -4.13
N ILE A 39 -11.06 -3.74 -5.11
CA ILE A 39 -12.46 -3.82 -5.54
C ILE A 39 -12.76 -5.22 -6.08
N LEU A 40 -11.89 -5.78 -6.92
CA LEU A 40 -12.05 -7.15 -7.43
C LEU A 40 -12.06 -8.18 -6.30
N TYR A 41 -11.14 -8.06 -5.33
CA TYR A 41 -11.12 -8.93 -4.16
C TYR A 41 -12.45 -8.86 -3.42
N LEU A 42 -12.94 -7.66 -3.07
CA LEU A 42 -14.21 -7.48 -2.36
C LEU A 42 -15.42 -8.08 -3.11
N GLN A 43 -15.41 -8.00 -4.44
CA GLN A 43 -16.48 -8.59 -5.26
C GLN A 43 -16.43 -10.12 -5.30
N VAL A 44 -15.23 -10.70 -5.46
CA VAL A 44 -15.04 -12.16 -5.45
C VAL A 44 -15.33 -12.74 -4.06
N ASP A 45 -14.92 -12.03 -3.02
CA ASP A 45 -15.10 -12.40 -1.62
C ASP A 45 -16.57 -12.75 -1.34
N ASN A 46 -17.51 -11.92 -1.83
CA ASN A 46 -18.96 -12.07 -1.58
C ASN A 46 -19.56 -13.37 -2.10
N VAL A 47 -19.00 -13.94 -3.17
CA VAL A 47 -19.49 -15.17 -3.79
C VAL A 47 -18.65 -16.40 -3.41
N PHE A 48 -17.44 -16.18 -2.90
CA PHE A 48 -16.46 -17.22 -2.62
C PHE A 48 -16.96 -18.26 -1.61
N GLY A 49 -17.60 -17.83 -0.52
CA GLY A 49 -18.12 -18.73 0.52
C GLY A 49 -19.21 -19.67 0.00
N LEU A 50 -20.11 -19.16 -0.84
CA LEU A 50 -21.17 -19.95 -1.46
C LEU A 50 -20.60 -20.96 -2.47
N PHE A 51 -19.63 -20.54 -3.29
CA PHE A 51 -18.96 -21.41 -4.25
C PHE A 51 -18.22 -22.58 -3.58
N LEU A 52 -17.56 -22.31 -2.45
CA LEU A 52 -16.83 -23.33 -1.68
C LEU A 52 -17.78 -24.39 -1.09
N LEU A 53 -18.95 -23.96 -0.61
CA LEU A 53 -19.94 -24.85 0.03
C LEU A 53 -20.87 -25.53 -0.98
N PHE A 54 -20.94 -25.04 -2.22
CA PHE A 54 -21.85 -25.53 -3.24
C PHE A 54 -21.81 -27.06 -3.44
N PRO A 55 -20.64 -27.72 -3.56
CA PRO A 55 -20.59 -29.18 -3.76
C PRO A 55 -21.19 -29.96 -2.57
N SER A 56 -20.95 -29.50 -1.35
CA SER A 56 -21.45 -30.14 -0.13
C SER A 56 -22.95 -29.95 0.06
N ILE A 57 -23.49 -28.81 -0.39
CA ILE A 57 -24.94 -28.55 -0.41
C ILE A 57 -25.63 -29.47 -1.41
N VAL A 58 -25.11 -29.57 -2.65
CA VAL A 58 -25.69 -30.43 -3.70
C VAL A 58 -25.58 -31.92 -3.35
N ALA A 59 -24.52 -32.33 -2.64
CA ALA A 59 -24.35 -33.71 -2.17
C ALA A 59 -25.25 -34.06 -0.96
N GLY A 60 -25.94 -33.09 -0.34
CA GLY A 60 -26.80 -33.32 0.82
C GLY A 60 -26.05 -33.78 2.08
N THR A 61 -24.73 -33.60 2.13
CA THR A 61 -23.86 -34.16 3.19
C THR A 61 -23.83 -33.32 4.46
N ILE A 62 -24.35 -32.10 4.42
CA ILE A 62 -24.35 -31.13 5.52
C ILE A 62 -25.76 -30.64 5.82
N THR A 63 -26.06 -30.51 7.12
CA THR A 63 -27.32 -29.94 7.60
C THR A 63 -27.28 -28.41 7.51
N LEU A 64 -28.46 -27.77 7.45
CA LEU A 64 -28.58 -26.30 7.43
C LEU A 64 -27.87 -25.63 8.62
N GLY A 65 -27.91 -26.25 9.80
CA GLY A 65 -27.24 -25.77 11.00
C GLY A 65 -25.71 -25.74 10.86
N LEU A 66 -25.12 -26.83 10.36
CA LEU A 66 -23.67 -26.90 10.11
C LEU A 66 -23.23 -25.95 9.01
N MET A 67 -24.02 -25.82 7.93
CA MET A 67 -23.76 -24.85 6.87
C MET A 67 -23.67 -23.42 7.40
N THR A 68 -24.59 -23.05 8.29
CA THR A 68 -24.62 -21.71 8.91
C THR A 68 -23.38 -21.47 9.78
N GLN A 69 -23.00 -22.46 10.60
CA GLN A 69 -21.79 -22.37 11.43
C GLN A 69 -20.52 -22.20 10.59
N ILE A 70 -20.35 -23.03 9.55
CA ILE A 70 -19.18 -22.95 8.66
C ILE A 70 -19.14 -21.59 7.96
N THR A 71 -20.27 -21.12 7.44
CA THR A 71 -20.34 -19.82 6.75
C THR A 71 -19.99 -18.66 7.69
N ASN A 72 -20.43 -18.71 8.95
CA ASN A 72 -20.12 -17.69 9.95
C ASN A 72 -18.63 -17.64 10.29
N VAL A 73 -18.01 -18.80 10.55
CA VAL A 73 -16.57 -18.89 10.84
C VAL A 73 -15.76 -18.45 9.63
N PHE A 74 -16.14 -18.91 8.44
CA PHE A 74 -15.49 -18.51 7.20
C PHE A 74 -15.60 -16.99 6.98
N GLY A 75 -16.78 -16.42 7.25
CA GLY A 75 -17.04 -14.98 7.21
C GLY A 75 -16.13 -14.18 8.13
N GLN A 76 -15.88 -14.66 9.36
CA GLN A 76 -14.95 -14.00 10.29
C GLN A 76 -13.50 -14.01 9.78
N VAL A 77 -13.02 -15.18 9.34
CA VAL A 77 -11.64 -15.31 8.81
C VAL A 77 -11.44 -14.44 7.58
N ARG A 78 -12.40 -14.51 6.65
CA ARG A 78 -12.46 -13.69 5.44
C ARG A 78 -12.45 -12.20 5.76
N GLY A 79 -13.22 -11.78 6.76
CA GLY A 79 -13.26 -10.40 7.26
C GLY A 79 -11.92 -9.91 7.79
N SER A 80 -11.14 -10.75 8.48
CA SER A 80 -9.79 -10.39 8.93
C SER A 80 -8.82 -10.17 7.76
N PHE A 81 -8.86 -11.02 6.73
CA PHE A 81 -8.06 -10.83 5.52
C PHE A 81 -8.48 -9.57 4.76
N GLN A 82 -9.78 -9.35 4.64
CA GLN A 82 -10.34 -8.14 4.02
C GLN A 82 -9.87 -6.88 4.76
N TYR A 83 -9.82 -6.89 6.10
CA TYR A 83 -9.29 -5.78 6.90
C TYR A 83 -7.80 -5.52 6.62
N LEU A 84 -6.99 -6.58 6.54
CA LEU A 84 -5.56 -6.47 6.23
C LEU A 84 -5.33 -5.88 4.84
N ILE A 85 -6.09 -6.34 3.84
CA ILE A 85 -6.06 -5.78 2.48
C ILE A 85 -6.48 -4.32 2.53
N ASN A 86 -7.64 -3.99 3.10
CA ASN A 86 -8.10 -2.60 3.18
C ASN A 86 -7.11 -1.64 3.86
N SER A 87 -6.34 -2.13 4.84
CA SER A 87 -5.39 -1.33 5.62
C SER A 87 -3.98 -1.31 5.03
N TRP A 88 -3.73 -2.00 3.91
CA TRP A 88 -2.40 -2.13 3.29
C TRP A 88 -1.78 -0.77 2.93
N THR A 89 -2.56 0.17 2.39
CA THR A 89 -2.08 1.52 2.07
C THR A 89 -1.54 2.23 3.31
N THR A 90 -2.27 2.15 4.43
CA THR A 90 -1.86 2.72 5.72
C THR A 90 -0.56 2.09 6.22
N LEU A 91 -0.42 0.77 6.09
CA LEU A 91 0.81 0.06 6.46
C LEU A 91 2.02 0.53 5.64
N VAL A 92 1.85 0.65 4.31
CA VAL A 92 2.93 1.13 3.41
C VAL A 92 3.27 2.60 3.69
N GLU A 93 2.26 3.43 3.98
CA GLU A 93 2.45 4.84 4.33
C GLU A 93 3.26 4.99 5.63
N LEU A 94 2.88 4.28 6.70
CA LEU A 94 3.61 4.22 7.96
C LEU A 94 5.06 3.77 7.76
N MET A 95 5.27 2.69 6.99
CA MET A 95 6.62 2.21 6.63
C MET A 95 7.43 3.29 5.88
N SER A 96 6.79 4.07 5.01
CA SER A 96 7.45 5.17 4.29
C SER A 96 7.87 6.31 5.24
N ILE A 97 7.03 6.63 6.24
CA ILE A 97 7.32 7.66 7.24
C ILE A 97 8.47 7.18 8.14
N TYR A 98 8.41 5.93 8.62
CA TYR A 98 9.46 5.32 9.43
C TYR A 98 10.83 5.36 8.73
N LYS A 99 10.89 4.96 7.45
CA LYS A 99 12.13 5.00 6.66
C LYS A 99 12.68 6.42 6.49
N ARG A 100 11.80 7.41 6.31
CA ARG A 100 12.18 8.82 6.22
C ARG A 100 12.72 9.33 7.55
N LEU A 101 12.05 9.08 8.66
CA LEU A 101 12.50 9.48 10.00
C LEU A 101 13.87 8.89 10.33
N ARG A 102 14.06 7.59 10.09
CA ARG A 102 15.35 6.91 10.28
C ARG A 102 16.44 7.40 9.32
N SER A 103 16.08 7.99 8.18
CA SER A 103 17.05 8.65 7.29
C SER A 103 17.49 9.99 7.87
N PHE A 104 16.57 10.77 8.46
CA PHE A 104 16.89 12.02 9.14
C PHE A 104 17.80 11.80 10.36
N GLU A 105 17.49 10.81 11.20
CA GLU A 105 18.33 10.47 12.37
C GLU A 105 19.75 10.10 11.97
N ARG A 106 19.93 9.32 10.89
CA ARG A 106 21.25 8.96 10.38
C ARG A 106 22.04 10.17 9.88
N GLN A 107 21.39 11.13 9.23
CA GLN A 107 22.05 12.36 8.78
C GLN A 107 22.51 13.22 9.97
N PHE A 108 21.69 13.34 11.01
CA PHE A 108 22.08 14.06 12.23
C PHE A 108 23.23 13.38 13.00
N GLY A 109 23.18 12.05 13.15
CA GLY A 109 24.25 11.29 13.80
C GLY A 109 25.58 11.34 13.06
N MET A 110 25.55 11.39 11.73
CA MET A 110 26.76 11.55 10.90
C MET A 110 27.38 12.95 11.03
N VAL A 111 26.56 14.01 11.11
CA VAL A 111 27.04 15.41 11.25
C VAL A 111 27.63 15.68 12.64
N SER A 112 27.18 15.01 13.69
CA SER A 112 27.76 15.19 15.04
C SER A 112 29.16 14.57 15.17
N GLN A 113 29.44 13.48 14.45
CA GLN A 113 30.76 12.83 14.40
C GLN A 113 31.80 13.67 13.66
N PHE A 114 31.38 14.44 12.65
CA PHE A 114 32.27 15.33 11.89
C PHE A 114 32.63 16.63 12.64
N ARG A 115 31.98 16.90 13.79
CA ARG A 115 32.26 18.06 14.65
C ARG A 115 33.25 17.74 15.79
N LYS A 116 33.82 16.54 15.81
CA LYS A 116 34.97 16.17 16.66
C LYS A 116 36.18 15.96 15.77
#